data_AF-A0AAV3YGJ5-F1
#
_entry.id   AF-A0AAV3YGJ5-F1
#
_cell.length_a   1.000
_cell.length_b   1.000
_cell.length_c   1.000
_cell.angle_alpha   90.00
_cell.angle_beta   90.00
_cell.angle_gamma   90.00
#
_symmetry.space_group_name_H-M   'P 1'
#
loop_
_entity.id
_entity.type
_entity.pdbx_description
1 polymer ?
#
loop_
_entity_poly.entity_id
_entity_poly.type
_entity_poly.pdbx_seq_one_letter_code
_entity_poly.pdbx_strand_id
1 'polypeptide(L)'
;MREECKRTTENTKKTKTLTYKYTLLKSNGVCVQVCKTFFLATLGFNPENDWIITQLSQTANNEFPDHAHFSDNCGKHSHYKYIYGDVVSHIKTYHPTITQYRSAKASSRSYLPSDVILLSMYNDFKDKTNTDKSYSLFHKILKTTSVSLALLRH
;
A
#
# COMPACT_ATOMS: atom_id res chain seq x y z
N MET A 1 -41.68 -17.62 -12.54
CA MET A 1 -40.75 -18.34 -11.63
C MET A 1 -39.37 -17.73 -11.85
N ARG A 2 -38.79 -17.11 -10.83
CA ARG A 2 -37.45 -16.52 -10.88
C ARG A 2 -36.47 -17.54 -10.34
N GLU A 3 -35.51 -17.95 -11.15
CA GLU A 3 -34.39 -18.78 -10.70
C GLU A 3 -33.40 -17.88 -9.94
N GLU A 4 -33.24 -18.15 -8.65
CA GLU A 4 -32.20 -17.54 -7.83
C GLU A 4 -30.87 -18.26 -8.09
N CYS A 5 -29.91 -17.53 -8.66
CA CYS A 5 -28.53 -17.97 -8.77
C CYS A 5 -27.89 -17.98 -7.37
N LYS A 6 -27.89 -19.15 -6.73
CA LYS A 6 -27.20 -19.37 -5.45
C LYS A 6 -25.69 -19.31 -5.68
N ARG A 7 -25.03 -18.26 -5.17
CA ARG A 7 -23.56 -18.19 -5.09
C ARG A 7 -23.07 -19.21 -4.06
N THR A 8 -22.45 -20.29 -4.52
CA THR A 8 -21.62 -21.16 -3.68
C THR A 8 -20.32 -20.42 -3.36
N THR A 9 -20.21 -19.83 -2.18
CA THR A 9 -18.93 -19.36 -1.66
C THR A 9 -18.14 -20.55 -1.13
N GLU A 10 -17.47 -21.27 -2.02
CA GLU A 10 -16.39 -22.17 -1.60
C GLU A 10 -15.25 -21.31 -1.06
N ASN A 11 -15.09 -21.32 0.26
CA ASN A 11 -13.99 -20.70 0.96
C ASN A 11 -12.71 -21.53 0.72
N THR A 12 -12.17 -21.48 -0.50
CA THR A 12 -10.84 -22.01 -0.80
C THR A 12 -9.84 -21.09 -0.09
N LYS A 13 -9.33 -21.55 1.07
CA LYS A 13 -8.20 -20.91 1.74
C LYS A 13 -7.07 -20.78 0.70
N LYS A 14 -6.87 -19.58 0.16
CA LYS A 14 -5.72 -19.29 -0.71
C LYS A 14 -4.47 -19.56 0.11
N THR A 15 -3.77 -20.65 -0.20
CA THR A 15 -2.46 -20.92 0.37
C THR A 15 -1.53 -19.79 -0.07
N LYS A 16 -0.77 -19.23 0.88
CA LYS A 16 0.20 -18.20 0.55
C LYS A 16 1.22 -18.81 -0.42
N THR A 17 1.48 -18.14 -1.54
CA THR A 17 2.56 -18.52 -2.45
C THR A 17 3.89 -18.28 -1.75
N LEU A 18 4.63 -19.36 -1.45
CA LEU A 18 5.96 -19.26 -0.86
C LEU A 18 6.93 -18.68 -1.90
N THR A 19 7.74 -17.71 -1.46
CA THR A 19 8.83 -17.14 -2.26
C THR A 19 10.15 -17.59 -1.67
N TYR A 20 11.02 -18.17 -2.49
CA TYR A 20 12.33 -18.67 -2.06
C TYR A 20 13.45 -17.69 -2.45
N LYS A 21 14.43 -17.53 -1.57
CA LYS A 21 15.70 -16.86 -1.88
C LYS A 21 16.78 -17.92 -2.01
N TYR A 22 17.47 -17.96 -3.14
CA TYR A 22 18.52 -18.94 -3.42
C TYR A 22 19.89 -18.32 -3.23
N THR A 23 20.77 -19.00 -2.49
CA THR A 23 22.13 -18.53 -2.19
C THR A 23 23.14 -19.66 -2.36
N LEU A 24 24.30 -19.34 -2.93
CA LEU A 24 25.43 -20.27 -3.04
C LEU A 24 26.63 -19.74 -2.25
N LEU A 25 27.37 -20.64 -1.62
CA LEU A 25 28.59 -20.31 -0.87
C LEU A 25 29.78 -20.24 -1.84
N LYS A 26 30.48 -19.11 -1.87
CA LYS A 26 31.74 -18.99 -2.60
C LYS A 26 32.90 -19.59 -1.80
N SER A 27 34.01 -19.89 -2.47
CA SER A 27 35.28 -20.34 -1.85
C SER A 27 35.75 -19.46 -0.70
N ASN A 28 35.40 -18.17 -0.73
CA ASN A 28 35.82 -17.17 0.26
C ASN A 28 34.87 -17.13 1.47
N GLY A 29 33.93 -18.07 1.60
CA GLY A 29 32.94 -18.13 2.69
C GLY A 29 31.77 -17.17 2.56
N VAL A 30 31.68 -16.39 1.48
CA VAL A 30 30.60 -15.41 1.26
C VAL A 30 29.44 -16.06 0.50
N CYS A 31 28.22 -15.94 1.04
CA CYS A 31 26.99 -16.33 0.36
C CYS A 31 26.61 -15.30 -0.70
N VAL A 32 26.34 -15.77 -1.93
CA VAL A 32 25.88 -14.93 -3.03
C VAL A 32 24.49 -15.35 -3.45
N GLN A 33 23.60 -14.37 -3.55
CA GLN A 33 22.24 -14.59 -4.03
C GLN A 33 22.24 -14.84 -5.54
N VAL A 34 21.53 -15.88 -5.95
CA VAL A 34 21.44 -16.32 -7.35
C VAL A 34 19.98 -16.54 -7.74
N CYS A 35 19.70 -16.67 -9.05
CA CYS A 35 18.39 -17.07 -9.52
C CYS A 35 18.18 -18.59 -9.35
N LYS A 36 16.91 -19.01 -9.39
CA LYS A 36 16.49 -20.41 -9.26
C LYS A 36 17.18 -21.33 -10.27
N THR A 37 17.19 -20.96 -11.55
CA THR A 37 17.75 -21.78 -12.62
C THR A 37 19.25 -21.99 -12.45
N PHE A 38 19.98 -20.93 -12.07
CA PHE A 38 21.41 -21.01 -11.78
C PHE A 38 21.69 -21.89 -10.57
N PHE A 39 20.90 -21.75 -9.50
CA PHE A 39 21.03 -22.58 -8.30
C PHE A 39 20.86 -24.07 -8.61
N LEU A 40 19.78 -24.43 -9.32
CA LEU A 40 19.50 -25.81 -9.71
C LEU A 40 20.57 -26.37 -10.63
N ALA A 41 20.97 -25.61 -11.66
CA ALA A 41 22.02 -26.04 -12.60
C ALA A 41 23.36 -26.23 -11.89
N THR A 42 23.70 -25.36 -10.93
CA THR A 42 24.96 -25.47 -10.15
C THR A 42 24.97 -26.74 -9.29
N LEU A 43 23.82 -27.18 -8.79
CA LEU A 43 23.68 -28.42 -8.04
C LEU A 43 23.52 -29.66 -8.93
N GLY A 44 23.49 -29.50 -10.26
CA GLY A 44 23.33 -30.60 -11.22
C GLY A 44 21.88 -31.03 -11.47
N PHE A 45 20.89 -30.24 -11.04
CA PHE A 45 19.48 -30.49 -11.33
C PHE A 45 19.03 -29.82 -12.63
N ASN A 46 17.92 -30.30 -13.19
CA ASN A 46 17.29 -29.65 -14.33
C ASN A 46 16.76 -28.26 -13.90
N PRO A 47 17.16 -27.16 -14.56
CA PRO A 47 16.77 -25.80 -14.18
C PRO A 47 15.26 -25.52 -14.27
N GLU A 48 14.54 -26.28 -15.10
CA GLU A 48 13.09 -26.13 -15.29
C GLU A 48 12.27 -26.91 -14.25
N ASN A 49 12.84 -27.99 -13.70
CA ASN A 49 12.13 -28.88 -12.78
C ASN A 49 12.48 -28.55 -11.32
N ASP A 50 11.53 -27.98 -10.59
CA ASP A 50 11.70 -27.49 -9.23
C ASP A 50 11.06 -28.34 -8.14
N TRP A 51 10.62 -29.54 -8.51
CA TRP A 51 10.04 -30.52 -7.60
C TRP A 51 10.91 -30.77 -6.36
N ILE A 52 12.24 -30.71 -6.50
CA ILE A 52 13.15 -30.92 -5.38
C ILE A 52 13.09 -29.79 -4.35
N ILE A 53 12.88 -28.54 -4.81
CA ILE A 53 12.75 -27.39 -3.91
C ILE A 53 11.42 -27.48 -3.14
N THR A 54 10.35 -27.90 -3.81
CA THR A 54 9.04 -28.05 -3.17
C THR A 54 9.07 -29.20 -2.15
N GLN A 55 9.67 -30.34 -2.49
CA GLN A 55 9.85 -31.47 -1.57
C GLN A 55 10.68 -31.08 -0.35
N LEU A 56 11.85 -30.45 -0.55
CA LEU A 56 12.71 -29.99 0.55
C LEU A 56 11.98 -29.00 1.45
N SER A 57 11.16 -28.10 0.88
CA SER A 57 10.39 -27.16 1.68
C SER A 57 9.31 -27.84 2.53
N GLN A 58 8.70 -28.92 2.05
CA GLN A 58 7.72 -29.69 2.82
C GLN A 58 8.40 -30.43 3.97
N THR A 59 9.53 -31.08 3.72
CA THR A 59 10.31 -31.78 4.76
C THR A 59 10.83 -30.80 5.82
N ALA A 60 11.40 -29.67 5.41
CA ALA A 60 11.95 -28.68 6.34
C ALA A 60 10.87 -28.08 7.27
N ASN A 61 9.66 -27.83 6.76
CA ASN A 61 8.54 -27.36 7.60
C ASN A 61 8.06 -28.42 8.61
N ASN A 62 8.22 -29.71 8.30
CA ASN A 62 7.81 -30.80 9.18
C ASN A 62 8.86 -31.11 10.26
N GLU A 63 10.15 -31.01 9.93
CA GLU A 63 11.25 -31.36 10.85
C GLU A 63 11.71 -30.18 11.71
N PHE A 64 11.59 -28.94 11.22
CA PHE A 64 12.05 -27.73 11.91
C PHE A 64 11.02 -26.60 11.85
N PRO A 65 9.92 -26.69 12.63
CA PRO A 65 8.83 -25.71 12.60
C PRO A 65 9.25 -24.28 13.01
N ASP A 66 10.37 -24.13 13.74
CA ASP A 66 10.84 -22.84 14.27
C ASP A 66 11.57 -21.94 13.24
N HIS A 67 11.94 -22.46 12.06
CA HIS A 67 12.67 -21.67 11.05
C HIS A 67 11.76 -20.92 10.05
N ALA A 68 10.43 -20.99 10.21
CA ALA A 68 9.47 -20.42 9.28
C ALA A 68 9.07 -18.94 9.56
N HIS A 69 9.79 -18.22 10.44
CA HIS A 69 9.58 -16.79 10.62
C HIS A 69 10.48 -15.96 9.70
N PHE A 70 10.28 -16.09 8.39
CA PHE A 70 10.81 -15.10 7.46
C PHE A 70 10.02 -13.81 7.69
N SER A 71 10.63 -12.78 8.28
CA SER A 71 9.97 -11.49 8.44
C SER A 71 9.71 -10.94 7.05
N ASP A 72 8.43 -10.87 6.70
CA ASP A 72 8.01 -10.20 5.47
C ASP A 72 8.37 -8.73 5.63
N ASN A 73 9.45 -8.32 4.99
CA ASN A 73 9.88 -6.91 4.94
C ASN A 73 8.96 -6.10 4.01
N CYS A 74 7.84 -6.66 3.54
CA CYS A 74 6.70 -5.89 3.08
C CYS A 74 6.22 -5.01 4.23
N GLY A 75 6.77 -3.80 4.30
CA GLY A 75 6.43 -2.81 5.30
C GLY A 75 4.91 -2.66 5.38
N LYS A 76 4.37 -2.81 6.59
CA LYS A 76 2.99 -2.42 6.87
C LYS A 76 2.86 -0.95 6.46
N HIS A 77 2.05 -0.67 5.44
CA HIS A 77 1.81 0.72 5.02
C HIS A 77 1.39 1.54 6.25
N SER A 78 2.18 2.56 6.56
CA SER A 78 1.93 3.46 7.69
C SER A 78 0.49 3.99 7.60
N HIS A 79 -0.31 3.70 8.62
CA HIS A 79 -1.71 4.08 8.64
C HIS A 79 -1.82 5.61 8.60
N TYR A 80 -2.44 6.13 7.55
CA TYR A 80 -2.80 7.54 7.29
C TYR A 80 -3.46 8.30 8.45
N LYS A 81 -3.78 7.62 9.56
CA LYS A 81 -4.59 8.09 10.67
C LYS A 81 -3.96 9.22 11.47
N TYR A 82 -2.63 9.25 11.64
CA TYR A 82 -1.96 10.29 12.45
C TYR A 82 -1.87 11.64 11.72
N ILE A 83 -1.69 11.64 10.39
CA ILE A 83 -1.55 12.88 9.60
C ILE A 83 -2.91 13.46 9.22
N TYR A 84 -3.94 12.62 9.17
CA TYR A 84 -5.27 13.02 8.72
C TYR A 84 -5.83 14.20 9.53
N GLY A 85 -5.70 14.14 10.86
CA GLY A 85 -6.17 15.20 11.75
C GLY A 85 -5.48 16.55 11.48
N ASP A 86 -4.15 16.53 11.39
CA ASP A 86 -3.33 17.72 11.20
C ASP A 86 -3.60 18.39 9.86
N VAL A 87 -3.68 17.59 8.79
CA VAL A 87 -3.99 18.11 7.44
C VAL A 87 -5.40 18.69 7.38
N VAL A 88 -6.40 18.02 7.97
CA VAL A 88 -7.77 18.56 8.02
C VAL A 88 -7.84 19.84 8.85
N SER A 89 -7.10 19.93 9.96
CA SER A 89 -7.00 21.13 10.78
C SER A 89 -6.40 22.29 9.99
N HIS A 90 -5.31 22.04 9.28
CA HIS A 90 -4.65 23.03 8.42
C HIS A 90 -5.55 23.52 7.29
N ILE A 91 -6.26 22.63 6.60
CA ILE A 91 -7.23 23.00 5.55
C ILE A 91 -8.33 23.91 6.12
N LYS A 92 -8.78 23.69 7.36
CA LYS A 92 -9.81 24.53 8.00
C LYS A 92 -9.32 25.95 8.28
N THR A 93 -8.02 26.18 8.48
CA THR A 93 -7.44 27.52 8.67
C THR A 93 -7.66 28.44 7.45
N TYR A 94 -7.85 27.87 6.26
CA TYR A 94 -8.16 28.63 5.04
C TYR A 94 -9.64 29.01 4.93
N HIS A 95 -10.46 28.71 5.94
CA HIS A 95 -11.88 29.06 6.03
C HIS A 95 -12.66 28.74 4.74
N PRO A 96 -12.74 27.45 4.35
CA PRO A 96 -13.41 27.08 3.10
C PRO A 96 -14.88 27.51 3.16
N THR A 97 -15.29 28.28 2.16
CA THR A 97 -16.61 28.89 2.07
C THR A 97 -17.64 27.86 1.64
N ILE A 98 -18.76 27.80 2.34
CA ILE A 98 -19.88 26.96 1.94
C ILE A 98 -20.60 27.67 0.79
N THR A 99 -20.77 27.00 -0.35
CA THR A 99 -21.67 27.54 -1.39
C THR A 99 -23.07 27.57 -0.82
N GLN A 100 -23.64 28.76 -0.67
CA GLN A 100 -25.04 28.97 -0.34
C GLN A 100 -25.92 28.53 -1.53
N TYR A 101 -26.04 27.22 -1.76
CA TYR A 101 -27.11 26.71 -2.60
C TYR A 101 -28.15 26.03 -1.72
N ARG A 102 -29.26 26.73 -1.48
CA ARG A 102 -30.47 26.19 -0.86
C ARG A 102 -31.14 25.24 -1.85
N SER A 103 -30.64 24.02 -1.96
CA SER A 103 -31.39 22.94 -2.59
C SER A 103 -31.24 21.69 -1.76
N ALA A 104 -32.37 21.03 -1.49
CA ALA A 104 -32.46 19.83 -0.66
C ALA A 104 -31.57 18.66 -1.13
N LYS A 105 -30.95 18.78 -2.32
CA LYS A 105 -30.09 17.77 -2.95
C LYS A 105 -28.62 18.19 -3.05
N ALA A 106 -28.24 19.37 -2.55
CA ALA A 106 -26.86 19.83 -2.62
C ALA A 106 -26.01 19.12 -1.54
N SER A 107 -24.91 18.50 -1.97
CA SER A 107 -23.90 17.99 -1.04
C SER A 107 -23.32 19.16 -0.22
N SER A 108 -23.12 18.95 1.09
CA SER A 108 -22.49 19.91 2.02
C SER A 108 -20.99 20.09 1.72
N ARG A 109 -20.70 20.57 0.51
CA ARG A 109 -19.36 20.78 0.00
C ARG A 109 -18.93 22.22 0.26
N SER A 110 -17.74 22.38 0.81
CA SER A 110 -17.11 23.69 0.99
C SER A 110 -16.04 23.90 -0.08
N TYR A 111 -15.76 25.15 -0.41
CA TYR A 111 -14.80 25.53 -1.44
C TYR A 111 -13.71 26.38 -0.83
N LEU A 112 -12.46 26.09 -1.17
CA LEU A 112 -11.35 26.97 -0.81
C LEU A 112 -11.41 28.25 -1.65
N PRO A 113 -10.83 29.36 -1.14
CA PRO A 113 -10.68 30.58 -1.95
C PRO A 113 -9.94 30.29 -3.25
N SER A 114 -10.35 30.95 -4.34
CA SER A 114 -9.79 30.74 -5.69
C SER A 114 -8.28 31.02 -5.80
N ASP A 115 -7.75 31.84 -4.88
CA ASP A 115 -6.34 32.22 -4.85
C ASP A 115 -5.45 31.14 -4.20
N VAL A 116 -6.05 30.16 -3.52
CA VAL A 116 -5.31 29.12 -2.80
C VAL A 116 -5.05 27.93 -3.71
N ILE A 117 -3.80 27.78 -4.12
CA ILE A 117 -3.33 26.63 -4.89
C ILE A 117 -2.94 25.49 -3.95
N LEU A 118 -3.27 24.25 -4.32
CA LEU A 118 -2.91 23.04 -3.57
C LEU A 118 -1.43 22.96 -3.19
N LEU A 119 -0.55 23.32 -4.14
CA LEU A 119 0.89 23.34 -3.93
C LEU A 119 1.30 24.34 -2.85
N SER A 120 0.71 25.54 -2.87
CA SER A 120 0.95 26.56 -1.84
C SER A 120 0.49 26.08 -0.47
N MET A 121 -0.68 25.45 -0.39
CA MET A 121 -1.22 24.91 0.84
C MET A 121 -0.35 23.77 1.40
N TYR A 122 0.17 22.89 0.54
CA TYR A 122 1.09 21.84 0.95
C TYR A 122 2.43 22.38 1.46
N ASN A 123 3.01 23.37 0.79
CA ASN A 123 4.28 23.97 1.23
C ASN A 123 4.11 24.62 2.60
N ASP A 124 3.04 25.41 2.80
CA ASP A 124 2.72 26.01 4.09
C ASP A 124 2.50 24.96 5.20
N PHE A 125 1.86 23.83 4.87
CA PHE A 125 1.71 22.71 5.80
C PHE A 125 3.06 22.08 6.16
N LYS A 126 3.92 21.87 5.15
CA LYS A 126 5.25 21.28 5.32
C LYS A 126 6.14 22.17 6.19
N ASP A 127 6.11 23.47 5.98
CA ASP A 127 6.90 24.44 6.74
C ASP A 127 6.44 24.53 8.20
N LYS A 128 5.12 24.47 8.46
CA LYS A 128 4.57 24.54 9.82
C LYS A 128 4.78 23.28 10.66
N THR A 129 4.70 22.12 10.03
CA THR A 129 4.73 20.82 10.74
C THR A 129 6.09 20.12 10.65
N ASN A 130 7.02 20.65 9.83
CA ASN A 130 8.29 20.02 9.49
C ASN A 130 8.14 18.51 9.20
N THR A 131 7.07 18.14 8.49
CA THR A 131 6.76 16.74 8.21
C THR A 131 7.33 16.29 6.87
N ASP A 132 7.97 15.12 6.86
CA ASP A 132 8.49 14.49 5.64
C ASP A 132 7.41 13.69 4.88
N LYS A 133 6.18 14.24 4.80
CA LYS A 133 5.05 13.55 4.17
C LYS A 133 4.89 13.95 2.73
N SER A 134 4.59 12.97 1.88
CA SER A 134 4.49 13.17 0.44
C SER A 134 3.29 14.04 0.07
N TYR A 135 3.49 14.87 -0.95
CA TYR A 135 2.43 15.67 -1.57
C TYR A 135 1.21 14.83 -1.99
N SER A 136 1.44 13.61 -2.48
CA SER A 136 0.37 12.70 -2.88
C SER A 136 -0.53 12.30 -1.71
N LEU A 137 0.02 12.15 -0.51
CA LEU A 137 -0.74 11.82 0.70
C LEU A 137 -1.63 13.01 1.08
N PHE A 138 -1.06 14.22 1.08
CA PHE A 138 -1.78 15.46 1.34
C PHE A 138 -2.97 15.65 0.36
N HIS A 139 -2.71 15.49 -0.93
CA HIS A 139 -3.75 15.59 -1.97
C HIS A 139 -4.86 14.53 -1.80
N LYS A 140 -4.51 13.32 -1.37
CA LYS A 140 -5.50 12.26 -1.10
C LYS A 140 -6.40 12.62 0.08
N ILE A 141 -5.84 13.16 1.17
CA ILE A 141 -6.62 13.63 2.33
C ILE A 141 -7.56 14.76 1.92
N LEU A 142 -7.07 15.73 1.14
CA LEU A 142 -7.89 16.83 0.65
C LEU A 142 -9.08 16.31 -0.17
N LYS A 143 -8.87 15.35 -1.07
CA LYS A 143 -9.94 14.71 -1.87
C LYS A 143 -10.96 13.93 -1.04
N THR A 144 -10.53 13.31 0.05
CA THR A 144 -11.44 12.60 0.97
C THR A 144 -12.28 13.57 1.80
N THR A 145 -11.76 14.77 2.05
CA THR A 145 -12.48 15.83 2.75
C THR A 145 -13.53 16.45 1.82
N SER A 146 -14.64 16.96 2.36
CA SER A 146 -15.70 17.64 1.59
C SER A 146 -15.31 19.03 1.07
N VAL A 147 -14.01 19.29 0.86
CA VAL A 147 -13.45 20.59 0.45
C VAL A 147 -12.97 20.51 -0.99
N SER A 148 -13.40 21.45 -1.83
CA SER A 148 -13.02 21.53 -3.25
C SER A 148 -12.06 22.68 -3.52
N LEU A 149 -11.14 22.49 -4.46
CA LEU A 149 -10.28 23.55 -5.03
C LEU A 149 -10.93 24.24 -6.25
N ALA A 150 -12.21 23.97 -6.54
CA ALA A 150 -12.82 24.48 -7.75
C ALA A 150 -12.88 26.01 -7.72
N LEU A 151 -12.48 26.64 -8.83
CA LEU A 151 -12.67 28.06 -9.09
C LEU A 151 -14.17 28.39 -8.97
N LEU A 152 -14.53 29.12 -7.91
CA LEU A 152 -15.74 29.93 -7.91
C LEU A 152 -15.44 31.11 -8.84
N ARG A 153 -15.75 30.96 -10.14
CA ARG A 153 -15.83 32.11 -11.05
C ARG A 153 -17.05 32.92 -10.61
N HIS A 154 -16.80 34.10 -10.07
CA HIS A 154 -17.82 35.08 -9.72
C HIS A 154 -17.97 36.11 -10.84
#